data_AF-A0AAD8URS8-F1
#
_entry.id   AF-A0AAD8URS8-F1
#
_cell.length_a   1.000
_cell.length_b   1.000
_cell.length_c   1.000
_cell.angle_alpha   90.00
_cell.angle_beta   90.00
_cell.angle_gamma   90.00
#
_symmetry.space_group_name_H-M   'P 1'
#
loop_
_entity.id
_entity.type
_entity.pdbx_description
1 polymer ?
#
loop_
_entity_poly.entity_id
_entity_poly.type
_entity_poly.pdbx_seq_one_letter_code
_entity_poly.pdbx_strand_id
1 'polypeptide(L)'
;MAAQPATPPERHCLVTVGATARFTQLLTEVLSAAFLDHVTSNRYTHLTLQCGKDYAECSRQMLPPLLNQYPGIEITAFDFVDDLTTEMVKCRAQAGVREAGVVICHAGTGTILDGMRVSVPLVVVPNPTLKDNHQVELAEEIQRLGYGIWGRLGDIAWALDQLALQLDKTEQQYRPHPVATTGADTVDVDVWQVSGALMNRYADEPSIAAAAPEASKVSDGGGAGEEVQREEVAQMTMG
;
A
#
# COMPACT_ATOMS: atom_id res chain seq x y z
N MET A 1 -4.73 17.03 -43.59
CA MET A 1 -4.74 16.93 -42.11
C MET A 1 -3.60 16.00 -41.72
N ALA A 2 -2.44 16.55 -41.37
CA ALA A 2 -1.33 15.75 -40.85
C ALA A 2 -1.73 15.29 -39.44
N ALA A 3 -1.82 13.98 -39.23
CA ALA A 3 -1.94 13.41 -37.90
C ALA A 3 -0.73 13.87 -37.09
N GLN A 4 -0.95 14.60 -36.00
CA GLN A 4 0.11 14.87 -35.03
C GLN A 4 0.68 13.53 -34.58
N PRO A 5 2.02 13.36 -34.52
CA PRO A 5 2.58 12.16 -33.94
C PRO A 5 2.08 12.08 -32.51
N ALA A 6 1.26 11.08 -32.19
CA ALA A 6 0.83 10.83 -30.83
C ALA A 6 2.10 10.63 -30.00
N THR A 7 2.40 11.60 -29.13
CA THR A 7 3.46 11.45 -28.13
C THR A 7 3.21 10.12 -27.41
N PRO A 8 4.22 9.24 -27.32
CA PRO A 8 4.05 7.98 -26.61
C PRO A 8 3.56 8.29 -25.19
N PRO A 9 2.59 7.52 -24.66
CA PRO A 9 2.06 7.76 -23.33
C PRO A 9 3.19 7.69 -22.30
N GLU A 10 3.16 8.60 -21.33
CA GLU A 10 4.20 8.63 -20.30
C GLU A 10 4.05 7.40 -19.42
N ARG A 11 5.17 6.75 -19.12
CA ARG A 11 5.24 5.67 -18.13
C ARG A 11 6.31 6.01 -17.10
N HIS A 12 5.87 6.10 -15.85
CA HIS A 12 6.65 6.58 -14.72
C HIS A 12 7.12 5.42 -13.83
N CYS A 13 8.40 5.43 -13.45
CA CYS A 13 8.97 4.52 -12.46
C CYS A 13 9.46 5.37 -11.29
N LEU A 14 8.83 5.22 -10.12
CA LEU A 14 9.23 5.89 -8.90
C LEU A 14 10.00 4.91 -8.02
N VAL A 15 11.20 5.28 -7.59
CA VAL A 15 11.99 4.48 -6.65
C VAL A 15 12.19 5.26 -5.37
N THR A 16 11.97 4.63 -4.22
CA THR A 16 12.04 5.28 -2.91
C THR A 16 12.69 4.41 -1.85
N VAL A 17 13.75 4.94 -1.24
CA VAL A 17 14.49 4.30 -0.14
C VAL A 17 13.95 4.68 1.24
N GLY A 18 12.94 5.56 1.31
CA GLY A 18 12.36 6.06 2.56
C GLY A 18 13.16 7.17 3.24
N ALA A 19 12.72 7.53 4.45
CA ALA A 19 13.27 8.64 5.24
C ALA A 19 14.41 8.22 6.19
N THR A 20 14.33 7.01 6.73
CA THR A 20 15.03 6.64 7.96
C THR A 20 16.34 5.90 7.70
N ALA A 21 16.37 4.99 6.72
CA ALA A 21 17.51 4.15 6.42
C ALA A 21 18.16 4.52 5.09
N ARG A 22 19.49 4.48 5.05
CA ARG A 22 20.24 4.54 3.79
C ARG A 22 20.10 3.22 3.07
N PHE A 23 19.85 3.27 1.77
CA PHE A 23 19.74 2.07 0.94
C PHE A 23 20.46 2.23 -0.40
N THR A 24 21.76 2.51 -0.32
CA THR A 24 22.64 2.70 -1.47
C THR A 24 22.67 1.50 -2.41
N GLN A 25 22.50 0.28 -1.89
CA GLN A 25 22.44 -0.95 -2.70
C GLN A 25 21.27 -0.92 -3.69
N LEU A 26 20.07 -0.55 -3.23
CA LEU A 26 18.90 -0.42 -4.10
C LEU A 26 19.12 0.66 -5.17
N LEU A 27 19.66 1.82 -4.78
CA LEU A 27 19.96 2.89 -5.74
C LEU A 27 20.99 2.44 -6.78
N THR A 28 22.04 1.74 -6.37
CA THR A 28 23.08 1.25 -7.29
C THR A 28 22.53 0.21 -8.27
N GLU A 29 21.62 -0.64 -7.81
CA GLU A 29 20.99 -1.64 -8.66
C GLU A 29 20.01 -1.02 -9.67
N VAL A 30 19.16 -0.10 -9.22
CA VAL A 30 18.22 0.64 -10.07
C VAL A 30 18.94 1.55 -11.07
N LEU A 31 20.16 1.98 -10.75
CA LEU A 31 21.01 2.76 -11.65
C LEU A 31 21.98 1.91 -12.48
N SER A 32 21.90 0.58 -12.38
CA SER A 32 22.73 -0.32 -13.18
C SER A 32 22.29 -0.33 -14.65
N ALA A 33 23.23 -0.56 -15.57
CA ALA A 33 22.91 -0.67 -16.99
C ALA A 33 21.87 -1.76 -17.27
N ALA A 34 21.96 -2.91 -16.57
CA ALA A 34 21.00 -4.00 -16.72
C ALA A 34 19.56 -3.57 -16.40
N PHE A 35 19.37 -2.78 -15.32
CA PHE A 35 18.06 -2.26 -14.97
C PHE A 35 17.60 -1.18 -15.94
N LEU A 36 18.47 -0.24 -16.33
CA LEU A 36 18.12 0.83 -17.25
C LEU A 36 17.76 0.31 -18.66
N ASP A 37 18.47 -0.71 -19.15
CA ASP A 37 18.16 -1.38 -20.41
C ASP A 37 16.79 -2.07 -20.33
N HIS A 38 16.47 -2.68 -19.18
CA HIS A 38 15.17 -3.31 -18.93
C HIS A 38 14.03 -2.29 -18.86
N VAL A 39 14.25 -1.16 -18.16
CA VAL A 39 13.31 -0.02 -18.07
C VAL A 39 13.06 0.59 -19.46
N THR A 40 14.12 0.75 -20.26
CA THR A 40 14.02 1.22 -21.66
C THR A 40 13.21 0.25 -22.50
N SER A 41 13.47 -1.06 -22.37
CA SER A 41 12.77 -2.12 -23.09
C SER A 41 11.28 -2.17 -22.72
N ASN A 42 10.96 -1.89 -21.45
CA ASN A 42 9.60 -1.80 -20.93
C ASN A 42 8.94 -0.43 -21.15
N ARG A 43 9.54 0.44 -22.00
CA ARG A 43 8.99 1.74 -22.42
C ARG A 43 8.73 2.73 -21.29
N TYR A 44 9.47 2.61 -20.19
CA TYR A 44 9.46 3.64 -19.17
C TYR A 44 10.13 4.91 -19.71
N THR A 45 9.48 6.04 -19.50
CA THR A 45 9.91 7.35 -20.00
C THR A 45 10.55 8.20 -18.91
N HIS A 46 10.11 8.02 -17.66
CA HIS A 46 10.54 8.80 -16.52
C HIS A 46 10.95 7.85 -15.39
N LEU A 47 12.16 8.03 -14.88
CA LEU A 47 12.69 7.34 -13.71
C LEU A 47 12.96 8.38 -12.62
N THR A 48 12.16 8.35 -11.57
CA THR A 48 12.23 9.31 -10.47
C THR A 48 12.75 8.62 -9.22
N LEU A 49 13.83 9.13 -8.65
CA LEU A 49 14.52 8.54 -7.50
C LEU A 49 14.38 9.43 -6.28
N GLN A 50 13.68 8.96 -5.25
CA GLN A 50 13.69 9.57 -3.93
C GLN A 50 14.86 8.99 -3.14
N CYS A 51 15.95 9.76 -3.03
CA CYS A 51 17.20 9.30 -2.39
C CYS A 51 17.35 9.80 -0.95
N GLY A 52 16.51 10.73 -0.49
CA GLY A 52 16.59 11.27 0.87
C GLY A 52 18.01 11.77 1.20
N LYS A 53 18.56 11.28 2.32
CA LYS A 53 19.92 11.62 2.81
C LYS A 53 21.05 11.30 1.82
N ASP A 54 20.82 10.40 0.86
CA ASP A 54 21.81 10.01 -0.15
C ASP A 54 21.67 10.81 -1.46
N TYR A 55 20.78 11.80 -1.50
CA TYR A 55 20.53 12.65 -2.68
C TYR A 55 21.80 13.36 -3.18
N ALA A 56 22.65 13.87 -2.28
CA ALA A 56 23.87 14.58 -2.67
C ALA A 56 24.88 13.67 -3.40
N GLU A 57 24.93 12.40 -3.05
CA GLU A 57 25.81 11.42 -3.68
C GLU A 57 25.22 10.91 -4.99
N CYS A 58 23.93 10.57 -4.99
CA CYS A 58 23.20 10.15 -6.18
C CYS A 58 23.25 11.22 -7.28
N SER A 59 22.92 12.47 -6.95
CA SER A 59 22.88 13.57 -7.91
C SER A 59 24.24 13.95 -8.50
N ARG A 60 25.32 13.88 -7.71
CA ARG A 60 26.64 14.32 -8.17
C ARG A 60 27.48 13.23 -8.82
N GLN A 61 27.32 11.98 -8.39
CA GLN A 61 28.17 10.89 -8.85
C GLN A 61 27.44 9.92 -9.76
N MET A 62 26.19 9.56 -9.42
CA MET A 62 25.50 8.46 -10.10
C MET A 62 24.69 8.93 -11.32
N LEU A 63 24.01 10.08 -11.25
CA LEU A 63 23.18 10.58 -12.36
C LEU A 63 23.94 11.12 -13.59
N PRO A 64 25.01 11.94 -13.45
CA PRO A 64 25.64 12.58 -14.60
C PRO A 64 26.13 11.64 -15.72
N PRO A 65 26.74 10.46 -15.43
CA PRO A 65 27.14 9.55 -16.49
C PRO A 65 25.93 8.92 -17.21
N LEU A 66 24.84 8.66 -16.48
CA LEU A 66 23.66 7.96 -16.99
C LEU A 66 22.79 8.84 -17.88
N LEU A 67 22.67 10.13 -17.55
CA LEU A 67 21.93 11.11 -18.36
C LEU A 67 22.48 11.23 -19.78
N ASN A 68 23.80 11.09 -19.96
CA ASN A 68 24.43 11.12 -21.27
C ASN A 68 24.28 9.80 -22.05
N GLN A 69 24.13 8.69 -21.34
CA GLN A 69 24.07 7.35 -21.93
C GLN A 69 22.64 6.98 -22.37
N TYR A 70 21.62 7.51 -21.68
CA TYR A 70 20.21 7.17 -21.91
C TYR A 70 19.35 8.42 -22.20
N PRO A 71 19.51 9.07 -23.37
CA PRO A 71 18.74 10.27 -23.70
C PRO A 71 17.23 10.04 -23.90
N GLY A 72 16.79 8.77 -23.95
CA GLY A 72 15.38 8.40 -24.10
C GLY A 72 14.61 8.28 -22.78
N ILE A 73 15.29 8.37 -21.63
CA ILE A 73 14.66 8.28 -20.30
C ILE A 73 15.02 9.54 -19.52
N GLU A 74 14.01 10.20 -18.97
CA GLU A 74 14.22 11.30 -18.04
C GLU A 74 14.49 10.74 -16.64
N ILE A 75 15.76 10.77 -16.22
CA ILE A 75 16.17 10.33 -14.88
C ILE A 75 16.26 11.54 -13.97
N THR A 76 15.41 11.59 -12.95
CA THR A 76 15.40 12.65 -11.94
C THR A 76 15.62 12.04 -10.56
N ALA A 77 16.26 12.81 -9.68
CA ALA A 77 16.33 12.46 -8.27
C ALA A 77 15.90 13.65 -7.42
N PHE A 78 15.35 13.36 -6.25
CA PHE A 78 14.95 14.36 -5.28
C PHE A 78 15.20 13.87 -3.85
N ASP A 79 15.20 14.82 -2.91
CA ASP A 79 15.36 14.54 -1.47
C ASP A 79 14.06 13.97 -0.88
N PHE A 80 14.01 13.77 0.43
CA PHE A 80 12.80 13.36 1.14
C PHE A 80 11.70 14.43 1.03
N VAL A 81 10.48 13.98 0.74
CA VAL A 81 9.28 14.83 0.65
C VAL A 81 8.24 14.24 1.58
N ASP A 82 7.54 15.11 2.33
CA ASP A 82 6.51 14.69 3.29
C ASP A 82 5.29 14.06 2.61
N ASP A 83 4.93 14.52 1.41
CA ASP A 83 3.84 13.97 0.60
C ASP A 83 4.37 13.27 -0.66
N LEU A 84 4.63 11.96 -0.55
CA LEU A 84 5.02 11.13 -1.68
C LEU A 84 3.83 10.82 -2.63
N THR A 85 2.59 11.04 -2.17
CA THR A 85 1.36 10.74 -2.90
C THR A 85 1.34 11.41 -4.27
N THR A 86 1.79 12.67 -4.35
CA THR A 86 1.83 13.44 -5.60
C THR A 86 2.69 12.77 -6.67
N GLU A 87 3.83 12.19 -6.30
CA GLU A 87 4.70 11.45 -7.23
C GLU A 87 4.14 10.06 -7.54
N MET A 88 3.56 9.37 -6.56
CA MET A 88 2.91 8.07 -6.77
C MET A 88 1.72 8.17 -7.74
N VAL A 89 0.93 9.24 -7.66
CA VAL A 89 -0.20 9.47 -8.59
C VAL A 89 0.27 9.53 -10.04
N LYS A 90 1.51 9.99 -10.32
CA LYS A 90 2.07 9.96 -11.67
C LYS A 90 2.31 8.54 -12.19
N CYS A 91 2.53 7.58 -11.31
CA CYS A 91 2.68 6.16 -11.63
C CYS A 91 1.33 5.46 -11.86
N ARG A 92 0.20 6.12 -11.60
CA ARG A 92 -1.12 5.56 -11.87
C ARG A 92 -1.46 5.70 -13.36
N ALA A 93 -2.03 4.65 -13.93
CA ALA A 93 -2.53 4.67 -15.30
C ALA A 93 -3.63 5.73 -15.46
N GLN A 94 -3.52 6.56 -16.50
CA GLN A 94 -4.53 7.53 -16.88
C GLN A 94 -4.81 7.38 -18.38
N ALA A 95 -6.04 6.97 -18.71
CA ALA A 95 -6.45 6.68 -20.08
C ALA A 95 -6.11 7.85 -21.04
N GLY A 96 -5.30 7.56 -22.06
CA GLY A 96 -4.92 8.51 -23.11
C GLY A 96 -3.76 9.45 -22.77
N VAL A 97 -3.24 9.44 -21.53
CA VAL A 97 -2.13 10.31 -21.12
C VAL A 97 -0.95 9.50 -20.57
N ARG A 98 -1.22 8.54 -19.67
CA ARG A 98 -0.19 7.80 -18.94
C ARG A 98 -0.48 6.31 -18.88
N GLU A 99 0.54 5.51 -19.13
CA GLU A 99 0.50 4.07 -18.92
C GLU A 99 0.70 3.73 -17.43
N ALA A 100 0.35 2.49 -17.06
CA ALA A 100 0.58 1.99 -15.70
C ALA A 100 2.09 1.99 -15.39
N GLY A 101 2.47 2.87 -14.47
CA GLY A 101 3.82 2.95 -13.93
C GLY A 101 4.08 1.90 -12.86
N VAL A 102 5.17 2.08 -12.14
CA VAL A 102 5.52 1.22 -11.00
C VAL A 102 6.18 2.04 -9.91
N VAL A 103 5.91 1.68 -8.66
CA VAL A 103 6.65 2.20 -7.51
C VAL A 103 7.49 1.08 -6.91
N ILE A 104 8.80 1.28 -6.88
CA ILE A 104 9.76 0.40 -6.20
C ILE A 104 10.10 1.04 -4.87
N CYS A 105 9.65 0.43 -3.78
CA CYS A 105 9.92 0.93 -2.44
C CYS A 105 10.77 -0.06 -1.66
N HIS A 106 11.61 0.47 -0.77
CA HIS A 106 12.06 -0.32 0.36
C HIS A 106 10.85 -0.80 1.17
N ALA A 107 11.02 -1.86 1.97
CA ALA A 107 9.97 -2.40 2.85
C ALA A 107 9.56 -1.47 4.03
N GLY A 108 9.46 -0.16 3.77
CA GLY A 108 8.92 0.83 4.68
C GLY A 108 7.40 0.84 4.66
N THR A 109 6.80 0.62 5.81
CA THR A 109 5.34 0.49 5.98
C THR A 109 4.58 1.72 5.47
N GLY A 110 5.06 2.95 5.74
CA GLY A 110 4.39 4.18 5.32
C GLY A 110 4.23 4.27 3.80
N THR A 111 5.32 4.03 3.07
CA THR A 111 5.32 4.07 1.62
C THR A 111 4.46 2.98 1.00
N ILE A 112 4.44 1.77 1.59
CA ILE A 112 3.56 0.70 1.13
C ILE A 112 2.08 1.11 1.28
N LEU A 113 1.71 1.67 2.44
CA LEU A 113 0.35 2.14 2.69
C LEU A 113 -0.07 3.28 1.75
N ASP A 114 0.82 4.24 1.50
CA ASP A 114 0.57 5.33 0.55
C ASP A 114 0.35 4.79 -0.86
N GLY A 115 1.16 3.80 -1.26
CA GLY A 115 1.04 3.13 -2.54
C GLY A 115 -0.29 2.38 -2.72
N MET A 116 -0.70 1.65 -1.69
CA MET A 116 -1.99 0.97 -1.66
C MET A 116 -3.15 1.97 -1.74
N ARG A 117 -3.03 3.11 -1.05
CA ARG A 117 -4.05 4.18 -1.05
C ARG A 117 -4.25 4.78 -2.44
N VAL A 118 -3.17 4.96 -3.21
CA VAL A 118 -3.23 5.46 -4.59
C VAL A 118 -3.55 4.35 -5.61
N SER A 119 -3.54 3.09 -5.18
CA SER A 119 -3.74 1.91 -6.03
C SER A 119 -2.73 1.85 -7.18
N VAL A 120 -1.45 2.08 -6.86
CA VAL A 120 -0.34 1.95 -7.81
C VAL A 120 0.28 0.57 -7.73
N PRO A 121 0.85 0.05 -8.83
CA PRO A 121 1.64 -1.18 -8.78
C PRO A 121 2.88 -1.02 -7.89
N LEU A 122 3.08 -1.96 -6.95
CA LEU A 122 4.15 -1.91 -5.96
C LEU A 122 5.14 -3.06 -6.13
N VAL A 123 6.43 -2.73 -6.11
CA VAL A 123 7.52 -3.68 -5.87
C VAL A 123 8.15 -3.35 -4.53
N VAL A 124 8.12 -4.29 -3.60
CA VAL A 124 8.67 -4.14 -2.25
C VAL A 124 10.00 -4.85 -2.18
N VAL A 125 11.09 -4.09 -1.99
CA VAL A 125 12.46 -4.62 -1.87
C VAL A 125 12.91 -4.51 -0.41
N PRO A 126 12.90 -5.61 0.36
CA PRO A 126 13.40 -5.60 1.73
C PRO A 126 14.91 -5.39 1.75
N ASN A 127 15.41 -4.71 2.78
CA ASN A 127 16.84 -4.52 2.96
C ASN A 127 17.43 -5.70 3.76
N PRO A 128 18.28 -6.56 3.16
CA PRO A 128 18.86 -7.71 3.86
C PRO A 128 19.89 -7.32 4.93
N THR A 129 20.37 -6.08 4.90
CA THR A 129 21.39 -5.56 5.83
C THR A 129 20.77 -5.05 7.13
N LEU A 130 19.48 -4.70 7.11
CA LEU A 130 18.75 -4.34 8.32
C LEU A 130 18.31 -5.63 9.02
N LYS A 131 18.52 -5.68 10.33
CA LYS A 131 18.39 -6.91 11.16
C LYS A 131 16.95 -7.38 11.37
N ASP A 132 15.99 -6.77 10.70
CA ASP A 132 14.56 -6.93 10.92
C ASP A 132 13.97 -7.81 9.83
N ASN A 133 13.90 -9.12 10.08
CA ASN A 133 13.22 -10.08 9.20
C ASN A 133 11.76 -9.70 8.92
N HIS A 134 11.16 -8.86 9.76
CA HIS A 134 9.82 -8.31 9.58
C HIS A 134 9.62 -7.57 8.25
N GLN A 135 10.68 -7.03 7.65
CA GLN A 135 10.59 -6.43 6.31
C GLN A 135 10.27 -7.45 5.23
N VAL A 136 10.83 -8.66 5.35
CA VAL A 136 10.58 -9.76 4.42
C VAL A 136 9.17 -10.31 4.62
N GLU A 137 8.77 -10.52 5.88
CA GLU A 137 7.41 -10.97 6.23
C GLU A 137 6.34 -10.02 5.66
N LEU A 138 6.56 -8.70 5.76
CA LEU A 138 5.67 -7.70 5.19
C LEU A 138 5.62 -7.79 3.66
N ALA A 139 6.76 -7.94 2.99
CA ALA A 139 6.81 -8.05 1.53
C ALA A 139 6.10 -9.32 1.03
N GLU A 140 6.29 -10.46 1.72
CA GLU A 140 5.61 -11.72 1.43
C GLU A 140 4.09 -11.60 1.60
N GLU A 141 3.63 -10.96 2.66
CA GLU A 141 2.21 -10.77 2.91
C GLU A 141 1.55 -9.85 1.86
N ILE A 142 2.23 -8.77 1.47
CA ILE A 142 1.75 -7.88 0.40
C ILE A 142 1.61 -8.63 -0.93
N GLN A 143 2.56 -9.53 -1.24
CA GLN A 143 2.47 -10.38 -2.41
C GLN A 143 1.34 -11.40 -2.31
N ARG A 144 1.17 -12.03 -1.14
CA ARG A 144 0.09 -12.99 -0.89
C ARG A 144 -1.29 -12.37 -1.07
N LEU A 145 -1.45 -11.12 -0.65
CA LEU A 145 -2.68 -10.35 -0.80
C LEU A 145 -2.90 -9.81 -2.23
N GLY A 146 -1.89 -9.89 -3.10
CA GLY A 146 -1.97 -9.48 -4.50
C GLY A 146 -1.76 -7.98 -4.74
N TYR A 147 -1.37 -7.21 -3.71
CA TYR A 147 -1.20 -5.75 -3.81
C TYR A 147 0.16 -5.32 -4.38
N GLY A 148 1.16 -6.20 -4.37
CA GLY A 148 2.48 -5.93 -4.92
C GLY A 148 3.31 -7.19 -5.12
N ILE A 149 4.55 -7.04 -5.57
CA ILE A 149 5.52 -8.13 -5.71
C ILE A 149 6.67 -7.92 -4.74
N TRP A 150 7.11 -9.01 -4.12
CA TRP A 150 8.37 -9.04 -3.39
C TRP A 150 9.55 -9.06 -4.38
N GLY A 151 10.41 -8.04 -4.29
CA GLY A 151 11.62 -7.92 -5.08
C GLY A 151 12.86 -8.29 -4.29
N ARG A 152 13.78 -9.05 -4.90
CA ARG A 152 15.09 -9.34 -4.33
C ARG A 152 16.15 -8.44 -4.96
N LEU A 153 17.10 -7.98 -4.16
CA LEU A 153 18.31 -7.33 -4.69
C LEU A 153 19.07 -8.28 -5.63
N GLY A 154 19.36 -7.81 -6.82
CA GLY A 154 19.93 -8.52 -7.97
C GLY A 154 18.90 -8.89 -9.04
N ASP A 155 17.62 -9.01 -8.66
CA ASP A 155 16.55 -9.56 -9.52
C ASP A 155 15.34 -8.61 -9.63
N ILE A 156 15.54 -7.29 -9.44
CA ILE A 156 14.42 -6.32 -9.51
C ILE A 156 13.78 -6.30 -10.90
N ALA A 157 14.55 -6.49 -11.97
CA ALA A 157 14.01 -6.60 -13.33
C ALA A 157 13.01 -7.77 -13.44
N TRP A 158 13.33 -8.92 -12.86
CA TRP A 158 12.40 -10.04 -12.82
C TRP A 158 11.14 -9.71 -12.01
N ALA A 159 11.27 -8.98 -10.90
CA ALA A 159 10.13 -8.54 -10.10
C ALA A 159 9.17 -7.62 -10.88
N LEU A 160 9.69 -6.78 -11.79
CA LEU A 160 8.86 -5.94 -12.66
C LEU A 160 8.03 -6.77 -13.65
N ASP A 161 8.64 -7.80 -14.26
CA ASP A 161 7.93 -8.70 -15.17
C ASP A 161 6.85 -9.49 -14.42
N GLN A 162 7.16 -9.99 -13.22
CA GLN A 162 6.17 -10.67 -12.38
C GLN A 162 5.03 -9.75 -11.96
N LEU A 163 5.32 -8.47 -11.70
CA LEU A 163 4.30 -7.51 -11.31
C LEU A 163 3.29 -7.29 -12.44
N ALA A 164 3.76 -7.18 -13.69
CA ALA A 164 2.86 -7.09 -14.83
C ALA A 164 1.93 -8.31 -14.93
N LEU A 165 2.48 -9.52 -14.77
CA LEU A 165 1.68 -10.76 -14.78
C LEU A 165 0.69 -10.83 -13.62
N GLN A 166 1.09 -10.36 -12.43
CA GLN A 166 0.22 -10.37 -11.26
C GLN A 166 -0.93 -9.38 -11.40
N LEU A 167 -0.68 -8.18 -11.94
CA LEU A 167 -1.73 -7.20 -12.22
C LEU A 167 -2.75 -7.76 -13.21
N ASP A 168 -2.30 -8.37 -14.31
CA ASP A 168 -3.19 -9.01 -15.29
C ASP A 168 -4.05 -10.10 -14.64
N LYS A 169 -3.45 -10.90 -13.76
CA LYS A 169 -4.16 -11.94 -13.01
C LYS A 169 -5.19 -11.33 -12.05
N THR A 170 -4.83 -10.29 -11.30
CA THR A 170 -5.71 -9.59 -10.37
C THR A 170 -6.88 -8.93 -11.11
N GLU A 171 -6.65 -8.30 -12.25
CA GLU A 171 -7.71 -7.73 -13.10
C GLU A 171 -8.68 -8.80 -13.62
N GLN A 172 -8.17 -9.98 -13.98
CA GLN A 172 -9.02 -11.10 -14.40
C GLN A 172 -9.83 -11.69 -13.24
N GLN A 173 -9.21 -11.82 -12.07
CA GLN A 173 -9.81 -12.42 -10.88
C GLN A 173 -10.85 -11.49 -10.23
N TYR A 174 -10.59 -10.19 -10.22
CA TYR A 174 -11.41 -9.16 -9.59
C TYR A 174 -12.01 -8.19 -10.61
N ARG A 175 -12.69 -8.72 -11.63
CA ARG A 175 -13.37 -7.88 -12.61
C ARG A 175 -14.46 -7.03 -11.93
N PRO A 176 -14.43 -5.70 -12.06
CA PRO A 176 -15.52 -4.87 -11.58
C PRO A 176 -16.80 -5.26 -12.30
N HIS A 177 -17.89 -5.41 -11.55
CA HIS A 177 -19.19 -5.68 -12.15
C HIS A 177 -19.60 -4.46 -12.98
N PRO A 178 -19.96 -4.62 -14.25
CA PRO A 178 -20.38 -3.51 -15.07
C PRO A 178 -21.66 -2.91 -14.48
N VAL A 179 -21.55 -1.73 -13.89
CA VAL A 179 -22.72 -0.94 -13.50
C VAL A 179 -23.19 -0.23 -14.76
N ALA A 180 -24.38 -0.59 -15.24
CA ALA A 180 -24.96 0.06 -16.41
C ALA A 180 -25.30 1.52 -16.08
N THR A 181 -24.42 2.45 -16.43
CA THR A 181 -24.67 3.91 -16.39
C THR A 181 -25.46 4.38 -17.62
N THR A 182 -26.39 3.56 -18.12
CA THR A 182 -27.27 3.94 -19.24
C THR A 182 -28.70 3.87 -18.76
N GLY A 183 -29.26 5.04 -18.40
CA GLY A 183 -30.67 5.20 -18.08
C GLY A 183 -31.06 5.22 -16.59
N ALA A 184 -30.11 5.14 -15.66
CA ALA A 184 -30.38 5.46 -14.26
C ALA A 184 -30.20 6.97 -14.07
N ASP A 185 -31.27 7.67 -13.67
CA ASP A 185 -31.15 9.00 -13.08
C ASP A 185 -30.01 8.98 -12.06
N THR A 186 -29.18 10.03 -12.04
CA THR A 186 -28.18 10.21 -10.98
C THR A 186 -28.93 10.34 -9.66
N VAL A 187 -29.23 9.22 -9.02
CA VAL A 187 -29.68 9.21 -7.64
C VAL A 187 -28.43 9.56 -6.84
N ASP A 188 -28.33 10.84 -6.51
CA ASP A 188 -27.36 11.34 -5.53
C ASP A 188 -27.77 10.78 -4.17
N VAL A 189 -27.41 9.51 -3.93
CA VAL A 189 -27.63 8.86 -2.66
C VAL A 189 -26.48 9.30 -1.77
N ASP A 190 -26.72 10.34 -0.97
CA ASP A 190 -25.86 10.62 0.17
C ASP A 190 -25.96 9.44 1.13
N VAL A 191 -24.91 8.62 1.15
CA VAL A 191 -24.78 7.43 2.00
C VAL A 191 -25.01 7.79 3.47
N TRP A 192 -24.67 9.02 3.89
CA TRP A 192 -24.90 9.50 5.26
C TRP A 192 -26.36 9.81 5.57
N GLN A 193 -27.15 10.25 4.58
CA GLN A 193 -28.60 10.40 4.76
C GLN A 193 -29.29 9.05 4.95
N VAL A 194 -28.84 8.02 4.22
CA VAL A 194 -29.41 6.67 4.33
C VAL A 194 -29.10 6.05 5.68
N SER A 195 -27.89 6.23 6.21
CA SER A 195 -27.54 5.76 7.56
C SER A 195 -28.34 6.47 8.66
N GLY A 196 -28.52 7.79 8.57
CA GLY A 196 -29.35 8.53 9.52
C GLY A 196 -30.81 8.03 9.55
N ALA A 197 -31.39 7.78 8.36
CA ALA A 197 -32.75 7.24 8.25
C ALA A 197 -32.86 5.79 8.78
N LEU A 198 -31.81 4.97 8.62
CA LEU A 198 -31.79 3.60 9.14
C LEU A 198 -31.70 3.58 10.67
N MET A 199 -30.84 4.41 11.26
CA MET A 199 -30.72 4.54 12.72
C MET A 199 -32.00 5.11 13.34
N ASN A 200 -32.67 6.05 12.67
CA ASN A 200 -33.92 6.62 13.18
C ASN A 200 -35.10 5.63 13.15
N ARG A 201 -35.07 4.60 12.29
CA ARG A 201 -36.06 3.51 12.32
C ARG A 201 -35.94 2.60 13.55
N TYR A 202 -34.77 2.58 14.20
CA TYR A 202 -34.57 1.91 15.49
C TYR A 202 -34.90 2.81 16.69
N ALA A 203 -35.14 4.11 16.47
CA ALA A 203 -35.52 5.04 17.54
C ALA A 203 -37.03 5.05 17.81
N ASP A 204 -37.85 4.60 16.85
CA ASP A 204 -39.32 4.55 16.94
C ASP A 204 -39.89 3.15 17.30
N GLU A 205 -39.04 2.16 17.63
CA GLU A 205 -39.56 1.00 18.35
C GLU A 205 -39.89 1.44 19.78
N PRO A 206 -41.14 1.26 20.26
CA PRO A 206 -41.42 1.47 21.67
C PRO A 206 -40.50 0.52 22.43
N SER A 207 -39.75 1.06 23.40
CA SER A 207 -39.00 0.25 24.35
C SER A 207 -39.94 -0.85 24.82
N ILE A 208 -39.62 -2.11 24.51
CA ILE A 208 -40.27 -3.24 25.16
C ILE A 208 -39.83 -3.10 26.61
N ALA A 209 -40.70 -2.46 27.41
CA ALA A 209 -40.55 -2.36 28.84
C ALA A 209 -40.32 -3.79 29.33
N ALA A 210 -39.12 -4.05 29.85
CA ALA A 210 -38.84 -5.27 30.57
C ALA A 210 -39.85 -5.32 31.73
N ALA A 211 -40.89 -6.13 31.55
CA ALA A 211 -41.87 -6.42 32.58
C ALA A 211 -41.10 -7.01 33.77
N ALA A 212 -41.06 -6.25 34.86
CA ALA A 212 -40.59 -6.74 36.14
C ALA A 212 -41.42 -7.99 36.52
N PRO A 213 -40.78 -9.11 36.93
CA PRO A 213 -41.55 -10.26 37.39
C PRO A 213 -42.22 -9.93 38.73
N GLU A 214 -43.53 -10.12 38.79
CA GLU A 214 -44.33 -10.01 40.01
C GLU A 214 -43.86 -11.03 41.05
N ALA A 215 -43.66 -10.55 42.27
CA ALA A 215 -43.33 -11.38 43.42
C ALA A 215 -44.57 -12.17 43.89
N SER A 216 -44.56 -13.49 43.73
CA SER A 216 -45.43 -14.39 44.48
C SER A 216 -44.62 -15.10 45.58
N LYS A 217 -44.84 -14.70 46.84
CA LYS A 217 -44.38 -15.41 48.04
C LYS A 217 -45.18 -16.70 48.22
N VAL A 218 -44.53 -17.88 48.30
CA VAL A 218 -44.88 -18.97 49.23
C VAL A 218 -43.65 -19.84 49.58
N SER A 219 -43.25 -19.76 50.85
CA SER A 219 -42.65 -20.75 51.79
C SER A 219 -41.39 -21.59 51.48
N ASP A 220 -40.36 -21.29 52.28
CA ASP A 220 -39.66 -22.17 53.26
C ASP A 220 -38.45 -23.03 52.83
N GLY A 221 -37.35 -22.94 53.60
CA GLY A 221 -36.29 -23.97 53.63
C GLY A 221 -34.82 -23.57 53.47
N GLY A 222 -34.27 -22.74 54.37
CA GLY A 222 -32.95 -22.92 55.03
C GLY A 222 -31.60 -22.92 54.26
N GLY A 223 -30.64 -22.11 54.76
CA GLY A 223 -29.23 -22.53 54.85
C GLY A 223 -28.15 -21.58 54.32
N ALA A 224 -27.60 -20.77 55.24
CA ALA A 224 -26.35 -20.00 55.27
C ALA A 224 -25.20 -20.33 54.26
N GLY A 225 -24.46 -19.29 53.84
CA GLY A 225 -23.12 -19.42 53.26
C GLY A 225 -22.54 -18.12 52.70
N GLU A 226 -21.90 -17.34 53.58
CA GLU A 226 -21.26 -16.03 53.39
C GLU A 226 -20.03 -16.04 52.45
N GLU A 227 -19.91 -15.01 51.60
CA GLU A 227 -18.68 -14.60 50.92
C GLU A 227 -17.68 -13.99 51.91
N VAL A 228 -16.41 -14.40 51.91
CA VAL A 228 -15.29 -13.54 52.37
C VAL A 228 -14.02 -13.79 51.55
N GLN A 229 -13.62 -12.73 50.85
CA GLN A 229 -12.28 -12.22 50.49
C GLN A 229 -11.06 -13.03 50.98
N ARG A 230 -10.07 -13.23 50.10
CA ARG A 230 -8.67 -13.44 50.52
C ARG A 230 -7.68 -12.76 49.58
N GLU A 231 -7.10 -11.69 50.12
CA GLU A 231 -5.81 -11.14 49.75
C GLU A 231 -4.74 -11.78 50.65
N GLU A 232 -3.64 -12.20 50.02
CA GLU A 232 -2.26 -12.28 50.52
C GLU A 232 -1.76 -13.28 51.59
N VAL A 233 -0.44 -13.50 51.47
CA VAL A 233 0.57 -14.06 52.40
C VAL A 233 0.93 -15.55 52.30
N ALA A 234 1.89 -15.79 51.40
CA ALA A 234 3.27 -16.21 51.66
C ALA A 234 3.64 -17.59 52.29
N GLN A 235 4.73 -18.11 51.70
CA GLN A 235 5.86 -18.88 52.25
C GLN A 235 5.86 -20.43 52.23
N MET A 236 6.83 -20.91 51.42
CA MET A 236 7.88 -21.91 51.72
C MET A 236 7.41 -23.31 52.13
N THR A 237 7.90 -24.39 51.49
CA THR A 237 9.26 -24.93 51.72
C THR A 237 9.56 -26.06 50.73
N MET A 238 10.85 -26.37 50.55
CA MET A 238 11.53 -27.56 49.96
C MET A 238 12.14 -27.26 48.58
N GLY A 239 13.44 -26.98 48.45
CA GLY A 239 14.57 -26.97 49.39
C GLY A 239 15.82 -26.39 48.72
#